data_AF-A0A4Q7DGK5-F1
#
_entry.id   AF-A0A4Q7DGK5-F1
#
_cell.length_a   1.000
_cell.length_b   1.000
_cell.length_c   1.000
_cell.angle_alpha   90.00
_cell.angle_beta   90.00
_cell.angle_gamma   90.00
#
_symmetry.space_group_name_H-M   'P 1'
#
loop_
_entity.id
_entity.type
_entity.pdbx_description
1 polymer ?
#
loop_
_entity_poly.entity_id
_entity_poly.type
_entity_poly.pdbx_seq_one_letter_code
_entity_poly.pdbx_strand_id
1 'polypeptide(L)'
;MVEHVMRIGGFLGLFLLAVPFSAHASGSAALNGPKFFYDSTKVPTAIYHAFDLPFVKTIGTGTGKINRNLTFSDEDTTPIMNRLDSIKARGYTHIQISPPAICKPRYSKLSPGGYDFKDIWYLSYQPYVVVLDSSYQTELDAVFGQGKKTINQYGLPLSDGTIIGYRLGNSRYGSLADLKALIDAAKGNGLGIIADVVMHQISWDHGGANTNVNSMGLSDLHPIVCDSTDPTDNTFSLSGLNFPNNFFFQRGTGQYGYTTWDWGPDLNTGNSSVQTMIVNYFQLLSDIGITGIRLDGMKQLSPGNVQDIFQQAKTQIEKNGGQFFTWGHGEVADPQYNVTSPYLPLSPIEDFISLGLLQNIFAGSNQPMGFLVTPWALGNAAATAFSILHDQYPGVSTGQVATYYSNGNHADPSNIVNSQLAIAYLMATKRCNGPLLVLRFEDEKDSIAQLIERGLDFRTQMEAKNAPHEYAKALNNDVLLIGRQYGFAVINKGWSSYTLSQNDLRSNAQLPFYIPDGTYKDKWGNTYTMASGISTPKINVFFRNAAFLILQSPAGQTRACHQLNKS
;
A
#
# COMPACT_ATOMS: atom_id res chain seq x y z
N MET A 1 34.33 -11.02 70.31
CA MET A 1 35.48 -10.93 69.39
C MET A 1 35.93 -12.33 69.01
N VAL A 2 35.31 -12.93 67.99
CA VAL A 2 35.83 -14.05 67.20
C VAL A 2 35.11 -14.00 65.85
N GLU A 3 35.88 -14.00 64.77
CA GLU A 3 35.42 -14.02 63.37
C GLU A 3 34.65 -15.30 63.04
N HIS A 4 33.61 -15.16 62.20
CA HIS A 4 33.03 -16.30 61.49
C HIS A 4 32.95 -16.05 59.99
N VAL A 5 33.76 -16.86 59.31
CA VAL A 5 33.79 -17.19 57.89
C VAL A 5 32.40 -17.61 57.40
N MET A 6 31.93 -17.03 56.30
CA MET A 6 30.87 -17.64 55.50
C MET A 6 31.23 -17.64 54.01
N ARG A 7 31.05 -18.84 53.44
CA ARG A 7 31.51 -19.34 52.14
C ARG A 7 30.86 -18.61 50.97
N ILE A 8 31.68 -18.30 49.96
CA ILE A 8 31.26 -17.94 48.60
C ILE A 8 30.87 -19.22 47.87
N GLY A 9 29.58 -19.42 47.64
CA GLY A 9 29.05 -20.38 46.66
C GLY A 9 28.79 -19.66 45.35
N GLY A 10 29.56 -20.01 44.31
CA GLY A 10 29.44 -19.43 42.97
C GLY A 10 28.10 -19.79 42.32
N PHE A 11 27.26 -18.78 42.10
CA PHE A 11 26.10 -18.86 41.23
C PHE A 11 26.59 -18.66 39.79
N LEU A 12 26.55 -19.73 38.99
CA LEU A 12 26.77 -19.69 37.56
C LEU A 12 25.59 -18.92 36.94
N GLY A 13 25.79 -17.62 36.69
CA GLY A 13 24.82 -16.77 36.03
C GLY A 13 24.62 -17.21 34.58
N LEU A 14 23.53 -17.93 34.33
CA LEU A 14 23.03 -18.19 33.00
C LEU A 14 22.55 -16.84 32.43
N PHE A 15 23.43 -16.14 31.70
CA PHE A 15 23.04 -15.03 30.85
C PHE A 15 22.13 -15.59 29.76
N LEU A 16 20.82 -15.61 30.01
CA LEU A 16 19.82 -15.57 28.96
C LEU A 16 20.03 -14.24 28.24
N LEU A 17 20.88 -14.27 27.21
CA LEU A 17 20.83 -13.29 26.14
C LEU A 17 19.37 -13.28 25.67
N ALA A 18 18.65 -12.22 26.02
CA ALA A 18 17.32 -11.94 25.51
C ALA A 18 17.48 -11.75 24.00
N VAL A 19 17.43 -12.85 23.26
CA VAL A 19 17.23 -12.81 21.82
C VAL A 19 15.87 -12.14 21.65
N PRO A 20 15.77 -11.01 20.93
CA PRO A 20 14.49 -10.40 20.66
C PRO A 20 13.69 -11.40 19.83
N PHE A 21 12.82 -12.17 20.47
CA PHE A 21 11.85 -12.99 19.77
C PHE A 21 10.89 -12.01 19.07
N SER A 22 10.96 -11.95 17.74
CA SER A 22 10.02 -11.23 16.87
C SER A 22 8.59 -11.85 16.89
N ALA A 23 8.30 -12.75 17.82
CA ALA A 23 7.02 -13.45 17.95
C ALA A 23 6.09 -12.73 18.93
N HIS A 24 5.76 -11.47 18.67
CA HIS A 24 4.60 -10.83 19.30
C HIS A 24 3.33 -11.25 18.55
N ALA A 25 3.00 -12.54 18.62
CA ALA A 25 1.72 -13.09 18.19
C ALA A 25 1.14 -13.91 19.36
N SER A 26 0.79 -13.23 20.46
CA SER A 26 0.33 -13.88 21.69
C SER A 26 -1.17 -13.70 21.98
N GLY A 27 -1.96 -13.21 21.02
CA GLY A 27 -3.42 -13.15 21.11
C GLY A 27 -4.11 -13.95 19.99
N SER A 28 -5.17 -14.70 20.30
CA SER A 28 -5.97 -15.46 19.32
C SER A 28 -6.57 -14.60 18.20
N ALA A 29 -6.80 -13.31 18.46
CA ALA A 29 -7.24 -12.35 17.45
C ALA A 29 -6.18 -12.09 16.36
N ALA A 30 -4.88 -12.20 16.67
CA ALA A 30 -3.82 -12.05 15.68
C ALA A 30 -3.72 -13.27 14.73
N LEU A 31 -4.22 -14.44 15.14
CA LEU A 31 -4.20 -15.65 14.32
C LEU A 31 -5.32 -15.69 13.27
N ASN A 32 -6.48 -15.08 13.57
CA ASN A 32 -7.62 -15.04 12.65
C ASN A 32 -7.53 -13.89 11.62
N GLY A 33 -6.49 -13.06 11.71
CA GLY A 33 -6.37 -11.84 10.93
C GLY A 33 -7.27 -10.70 11.44
N PRO A 34 -7.17 -9.51 10.83
CA PRO A 34 -7.98 -8.36 11.20
C PRO A 34 -9.47 -8.60 10.93
N LYS A 35 -10.32 -7.86 11.65
CA LYS A 35 -11.78 -7.99 11.61
C LYS A 35 -12.39 -7.53 10.28
N PHE A 36 -11.77 -6.57 9.60
CA PHE A 36 -12.27 -5.96 8.37
C PHE A 36 -11.23 -6.00 7.25
N PHE A 37 -11.74 -5.98 6.02
CA PHE A 37 -10.96 -5.93 4.78
C PHE A 37 -9.90 -7.03 4.63
N TYR A 38 -10.16 -8.20 5.20
CA TYR A 38 -9.24 -9.32 5.14
C TYR A 38 -10.00 -10.62 5.00
N ASP A 39 -9.91 -11.20 3.80
CA ASP A 39 -10.28 -12.58 3.51
C ASP A 39 -8.98 -13.33 3.20
N SER A 40 -8.57 -14.24 4.10
CA SER A 40 -7.32 -15.00 3.96
C SER A 40 -7.28 -15.87 2.71
N THR A 41 -8.43 -16.13 2.07
CA THR A 41 -8.53 -16.89 0.83
C THR A 41 -8.46 -16.01 -0.42
N LYS A 42 -8.56 -14.68 -0.27
CA LYS A 42 -8.57 -13.69 -1.36
C LYS A 42 -7.52 -12.61 -1.19
N VAL A 43 -6.45 -12.90 -0.46
CA VAL A 43 -5.32 -11.99 -0.28
C VAL A 43 -4.68 -11.71 -1.63
N PRO A 44 -4.56 -10.43 -2.05
CA PRO A 44 -3.83 -10.07 -3.26
C PRO A 44 -2.39 -10.60 -3.19
N THR A 45 -1.89 -11.13 -4.30
CA THR A 45 -0.47 -11.55 -4.37
C THR A 45 0.43 -10.32 -4.39
N ALA A 46 0.10 -9.38 -5.27
CA ALA A 46 0.76 -8.10 -5.43
C ALA A 46 -0.25 -7.06 -5.92
N ILE A 47 -0.03 -5.82 -5.51
CA ILE A 47 -0.82 -4.64 -5.86
C ILE A 47 0.07 -3.70 -6.68
N TYR A 48 -0.41 -3.30 -7.86
CA TYR A 48 0.18 -2.24 -8.66
C TYR A 48 -0.38 -0.89 -8.19
N HIS A 49 0.44 -0.05 -7.59
CA HIS A 49 0.02 1.27 -7.12
C HIS A 49 0.09 2.27 -8.29
N ALA A 50 -1.04 2.42 -8.97
CA ALA A 50 -1.23 3.27 -10.14
C ALA A 50 -1.43 4.74 -9.74
N PHE A 51 -0.42 5.32 -9.11
CA PHE A 51 -0.44 6.71 -8.65
C PHE A 51 -0.60 7.71 -9.82
N ASP A 52 -1.32 8.80 -9.57
CA ASP A 52 -1.80 9.82 -10.51
C ASP A 52 -0.81 10.95 -10.79
N LEU A 53 0.50 10.66 -10.86
CA LEU A 53 1.48 11.62 -11.40
C LEU A 53 2.20 11.04 -12.62
N PRO A 54 2.47 11.87 -13.65
CA PRO A 54 3.27 11.45 -14.79
C PRO A 54 4.72 11.29 -14.35
N PHE A 55 5.38 10.31 -14.94
CA PHE A 55 6.83 10.32 -15.08
C PHE A 55 7.16 10.64 -16.54
N VAL A 56 7.32 11.93 -16.88
CA VAL A 56 7.94 12.29 -18.16
C VAL A 56 9.40 12.65 -17.91
N LYS A 57 10.30 11.86 -18.50
CA LYS A 57 11.72 12.19 -18.64
C LYS A 57 11.82 13.40 -19.58
N THR A 58 12.11 14.58 -19.06
CA THR A 58 12.54 15.69 -19.92
C THR A 58 13.91 15.32 -20.49
N ILE A 59 13.95 14.75 -21.68
CA ILE A 59 15.18 14.60 -22.45
C ILE A 59 15.55 16.02 -22.90
N GLY A 60 16.37 16.73 -22.12
CA GLY A 60 16.92 18.01 -22.57
C GLY A 60 17.52 18.95 -21.52
N THR A 61 17.12 18.90 -20.24
CA THR A 61 17.51 19.97 -19.28
C THR A 61 18.60 19.59 -18.27
N GLY A 62 19.24 18.42 -18.38
CA GLY A 62 20.38 18.01 -17.54
C GLY A 62 20.09 17.94 -16.03
N THR A 63 18.87 18.25 -15.62
CA THR A 63 18.38 18.26 -14.24
C THR A 63 17.22 17.29 -14.23
N GLY A 64 17.36 16.15 -13.55
CA GLY A 64 16.34 15.11 -13.40
C GLY A 64 15.12 15.59 -12.60
N LYS A 65 14.54 16.73 -12.98
CA LYS A 65 13.27 17.21 -12.47
C LYS A 65 12.17 16.37 -13.12
N ILE A 66 11.27 15.83 -12.30
CA ILE A 66 10.00 15.31 -12.77
C ILE A 66 9.32 16.46 -13.50
N ASN A 67 9.05 16.27 -14.79
CA ASN A 67 8.15 17.16 -15.48
C ASN A 67 6.75 16.90 -14.92
N ARG A 68 6.25 17.83 -14.10
CA ARG A 68 4.88 17.83 -13.59
C ARG A 68 3.90 18.24 -14.71
N ASN A 69 4.07 17.75 -15.92
CA ASN A 69 3.12 17.96 -17.01
C ASN A 69 2.14 16.80 -17.00
N LEU A 70 0.87 17.06 -16.69
CA LEU A 70 -0.31 16.19 -16.80
C LEU A 70 -0.07 14.68 -16.88
N THR A 71 -0.55 13.97 -15.85
CA THR A 71 -0.59 12.50 -15.73
C THR A 71 -1.20 11.82 -16.96
N PHE A 72 -2.06 12.57 -17.63
CA PHE A 72 -2.88 12.15 -18.74
C PHE A 72 -2.90 13.30 -19.76
N SER A 73 -2.80 13.00 -21.06
CA SER A 73 -3.04 14.05 -22.08
C SER A 73 -4.44 14.63 -21.96
N ASP A 74 -5.36 13.84 -21.37
CA ASP A 74 -6.80 14.06 -21.23
C ASP A 74 -7.22 13.59 -19.83
N GLU A 75 -8.16 14.25 -19.16
CA GLU A 75 -8.54 13.97 -17.75
C GLU A 75 -9.31 12.63 -17.59
N ASP A 76 -8.68 11.47 -17.81
CA ASP A 76 -9.33 10.15 -17.85
C ASP A 76 -8.49 8.98 -17.29
N THR A 77 -9.08 7.77 -17.22
CA THR A 77 -8.39 6.56 -16.75
C THR A 77 -7.57 5.83 -17.81
N THR A 78 -7.45 6.36 -19.02
CA THR A 78 -6.96 5.65 -20.22
C THR A 78 -5.55 5.05 -20.09
N PRO A 79 -4.54 5.74 -19.54
CA PRO A 79 -3.22 5.17 -19.26
C PRO A 79 -3.21 3.95 -18.35
N ILE A 80 -4.15 3.83 -17.40
CA ILE A 80 -4.30 2.61 -16.60
C ILE A 80 -4.98 1.54 -17.45
N MET A 81 -6.07 1.90 -18.15
CA MET A 81 -6.81 0.99 -19.03
C MET A 81 -5.92 0.34 -20.10
N ASN A 82 -5.05 1.12 -20.75
CA ASN A 82 -4.14 0.65 -21.80
C ASN A 82 -3.05 -0.31 -21.29
N ARG A 83 -2.95 -0.50 -19.97
CA ARG A 83 -1.89 -1.30 -19.33
C ARG A 83 -2.41 -2.53 -18.61
N LEU A 84 -3.73 -2.75 -18.56
CA LEU A 84 -4.33 -3.85 -17.80
C LEU A 84 -3.72 -5.21 -18.16
N ASP A 85 -3.57 -5.51 -19.46
CA ASP A 85 -2.94 -6.75 -19.93
C ASP A 85 -1.50 -6.88 -19.44
N SER A 86 -0.72 -5.80 -19.52
CA SER A 86 0.68 -5.78 -19.08
C SER A 86 0.79 -5.95 -17.56
N ILE A 87 -0.08 -5.29 -16.79
CA ILE A 87 -0.15 -5.39 -15.33
C ILE A 87 -0.50 -6.84 -14.94
N LYS A 88 -1.50 -7.43 -15.60
CA LYS A 88 -1.88 -8.83 -15.37
C LYS A 88 -0.75 -9.79 -15.74
N ALA A 89 -0.14 -9.62 -16.91
CA ALA A 89 0.94 -10.48 -17.41
C ALA A 89 2.19 -10.45 -16.52
N ARG A 90 2.45 -9.33 -15.85
CA ARG A 90 3.55 -9.24 -14.86
C ARG A 90 3.26 -9.97 -13.56
N GLY A 91 2.02 -10.38 -13.28
CA GLY A 91 1.65 -11.14 -12.07
C GLY A 91 0.97 -10.31 -10.99
N TYR A 92 0.59 -9.06 -11.28
CA TYR A 92 -0.25 -8.29 -10.38
C TYR A 92 -1.67 -8.87 -10.35
N THR A 93 -2.32 -8.72 -9.20
CA THR A 93 -3.70 -9.20 -8.99
C THR A 93 -4.67 -8.04 -8.75
N HIS A 94 -4.16 -6.90 -8.32
CA HIS A 94 -4.95 -5.73 -7.98
C HIS A 94 -4.21 -4.46 -8.40
N ILE A 95 -4.98 -3.39 -8.61
CA ILE A 95 -4.48 -2.04 -8.87
C ILE A 95 -5.01 -1.13 -7.77
N GLN A 96 -4.13 -0.39 -7.10
CA GLN A 96 -4.52 0.70 -6.21
C GLN A 96 -4.48 2.01 -6.98
N ILE A 97 -5.60 2.74 -7.00
CA ILE A 97 -5.72 4.08 -7.59
C ILE A 97 -5.78 5.14 -6.49
N SER A 98 -5.35 6.36 -6.78
CA SER A 98 -5.51 7.51 -5.87
C SER A 98 -7.00 7.83 -5.64
N PRO A 99 -7.35 8.73 -4.70
CA PRO A 99 -8.74 8.92 -4.31
C PRO A 99 -9.65 9.28 -5.49
N PRO A 100 -10.72 8.51 -5.74
CA PRO A 100 -11.60 8.73 -6.90
C PRO A 100 -12.71 9.77 -6.62
N ALA A 101 -12.80 10.24 -5.37
CA ALA A 101 -13.72 11.31 -5.01
C ALA A 101 -13.30 12.62 -5.68
N ILE A 102 -14.29 13.46 -5.95
CA ILE A 102 -14.07 14.83 -6.41
C ILE A 102 -13.23 15.56 -5.35
N CYS A 103 -12.15 16.18 -5.81
CA CYS A 103 -11.17 16.82 -4.94
C CYS A 103 -10.90 18.25 -5.41
N LYS A 104 -10.03 18.94 -4.67
CA LYS A 104 -9.60 20.28 -5.02
C LYS A 104 -9.11 20.35 -6.47
N PRO A 105 -9.73 21.20 -7.31
CA PRO A 105 -9.46 21.18 -8.74
C PRO A 105 -8.12 21.80 -9.10
N ARG A 106 -7.76 21.51 -10.34
CA ARG A 106 -6.68 22.10 -11.14
C ARG A 106 -6.62 23.64 -11.07
N TYR A 107 -7.76 24.31 -10.91
CA TYR A 107 -7.88 25.76 -10.76
C TYR A 107 -8.95 26.12 -9.72
N SER A 108 -8.58 26.20 -8.45
CA SER A 108 -9.45 26.83 -7.48
C SER A 108 -9.13 28.33 -7.44
N LYS A 109 -10.10 29.16 -7.90
CA LYS A 109 -10.13 30.61 -7.57
C LYS A 109 -10.17 30.83 -6.05
N LEU A 110 -10.41 29.76 -5.30
CA LEU A 110 -10.49 29.70 -3.85
C LEU A 110 -9.12 29.54 -3.17
N SER A 111 -8.06 29.30 -3.93
CA SER A 111 -6.69 29.20 -3.41
C SER A 111 -6.04 30.59 -3.32
N PRO A 112 -5.61 31.04 -2.13
CA PRO A 112 -4.87 32.29 -1.99
C PRO A 112 -3.51 32.13 -2.69
N GLY A 113 -3.30 32.80 -3.83
CA GLY A 113 -1.96 32.94 -4.40
C GLY A 113 -1.81 32.86 -5.92
N GLY A 114 -2.86 32.57 -6.69
CA GLY A 114 -2.77 32.58 -8.16
C GLY A 114 -1.76 31.60 -8.77
N TYR A 115 -1.32 30.61 -7.99
CA TYR A 115 -0.45 29.56 -8.47
C TYR A 115 -1.25 28.53 -9.26
N ASP A 116 -0.80 28.27 -10.47
CA ASP A 116 -1.30 27.26 -11.38
C ASP A 116 -0.85 25.86 -10.89
N PHE A 117 -1.49 25.36 -9.82
CA PHE A 117 -1.13 24.12 -9.13
C PHE A 117 -1.65 22.86 -9.83
N LYS A 118 -1.50 22.79 -11.16
CA LYS A 118 -2.10 21.76 -12.02
C LYS A 118 -1.81 20.32 -11.59
N ASP A 119 -0.71 20.07 -10.89
CA ASP A 119 -0.14 18.73 -10.76
C ASP A 119 0.40 18.44 -9.36
N ILE A 120 -0.24 19.01 -8.34
CA ILE A 120 0.07 18.68 -6.95
C ILE A 120 -0.75 17.47 -6.52
N TRP A 121 -0.09 16.34 -6.26
CA TRP A 121 -0.75 15.09 -5.90
C TRP A 121 -1.56 15.15 -4.61
N TYR A 122 -1.09 15.89 -3.59
CA TYR A 122 -1.78 15.92 -2.29
C TYR A 122 -3.17 16.56 -2.40
N LEU A 123 -3.46 17.29 -3.48
CA LEU A 123 -4.81 17.80 -3.74
C LEU A 123 -5.81 16.68 -4.00
N SER A 124 -5.39 15.54 -4.57
CA SER A 124 -6.22 14.33 -4.70
C SER A 124 -6.62 13.77 -3.33
N TYR A 125 -5.84 14.08 -2.28
CA TYR A 125 -6.06 13.66 -0.90
C TYR A 125 -6.82 14.71 -0.07
N GLN A 126 -7.46 15.66 -0.75
CA GLN A 126 -8.32 16.68 -0.15
C GLN A 126 -9.69 16.63 -0.83
N PRO A 127 -10.51 15.61 -0.53
CA PRO A 127 -11.82 15.46 -1.16
C PRO A 127 -12.77 16.57 -0.70
N TYR A 128 -13.74 16.89 -1.54
CA TYR A 128 -14.85 17.76 -1.15
C TYR A 128 -16.01 16.96 -0.58
N VAL A 129 -16.75 17.60 0.34
CA VAL A 129 -18.15 17.26 0.58
C VAL A 129 -19.02 18.15 -0.30
N VAL A 130 -19.79 17.53 -1.18
CA VAL A 130 -20.60 18.24 -2.16
C VAL A 130 -22.08 18.06 -1.91
N VAL A 131 -22.87 18.99 -2.45
CA VAL A 131 -24.31 18.79 -2.64
C VAL A 131 -24.52 17.76 -3.76
N LEU A 132 -25.19 16.66 -3.44
CA LEU A 132 -25.60 15.64 -4.41
C LEU A 132 -27.00 16.02 -4.92
N ASP A 133 -27.08 16.48 -6.16
CA ASP A 133 -28.30 17.01 -6.76
C ASP A 133 -28.80 16.16 -7.95
N SER A 134 -29.72 16.70 -8.74
CA SER A 134 -30.25 16.03 -9.93
C SER A 134 -29.20 15.81 -11.03
N SER A 135 -28.14 16.63 -11.07
CA SER A 135 -27.03 16.45 -12.01
C SER A 135 -26.30 15.15 -11.67
N TYR A 136 -25.91 14.98 -10.41
CA TYR A 136 -25.26 13.74 -9.99
C TYR A 136 -26.19 12.51 -10.05
N GLN A 137 -27.50 12.69 -9.82
CA GLN A 137 -28.48 11.63 -10.06
C GLN A 137 -28.47 11.14 -11.51
N THR A 138 -28.28 12.05 -12.48
CA THR A 138 -28.18 11.70 -13.90
C THR A 138 -26.94 10.84 -14.19
N GLU A 139 -25.81 11.13 -13.54
CA GLU A 139 -24.60 10.29 -13.64
C GLU A 139 -24.80 8.89 -13.03
N LEU A 140 -25.45 8.82 -11.87
CA LEU A 140 -25.82 7.53 -11.27
C LEU A 140 -26.73 6.73 -12.19
N ASP A 141 -27.73 7.38 -12.79
CA ASP A 141 -28.65 6.75 -13.75
C ASP A 141 -27.91 6.27 -15.01
N ALA A 142 -26.90 7.00 -15.47
CA ALA A 142 -26.08 6.59 -16.62
C ALA A 142 -25.26 5.31 -16.32
N VAL A 143 -24.75 5.16 -15.09
CA VAL A 143 -23.93 4.01 -14.69
C VAL A 143 -24.76 2.80 -14.26
N PHE A 144 -25.79 3.02 -13.45
CA PHE A 144 -26.58 1.93 -12.87
C PHE A 144 -27.84 1.61 -13.67
N GLY A 145 -28.33 2.56 -14.46
CA GLY A 145 -29.64 2.57 -15.10
C GLY A 145 -30.65 3.39 -14.28
N GLN A 146 -31.56 4.06 -14.99
CA GLN A 146 -32.50 5.03 -14.41
C GLN A 146 -33.23 4.54 -13.16
N GLY A 147 -33.12 5.31 -12.07
CA GLY A 147 -33.85 5.11 -10.82
C GLY A 147 -33.45 3.87 -10.01
N LYS A 148 -32.45 3.09 -10.46
CA LYS A 148 -31.99 1.90 -9.73
C LYS A 148 -31.17 2.25 -8.50
N LYS A 149 -30.43 3.35 -8.57
CA LYS A 149 -29.65 3.90 -7.48
C LYS A 149 -29.97 5.39 -7.33
N THR A 150 -30.02 5.90 -6.11
CA THR A 150 -30.38 7.30 -5.85
C THR A 150 -29.34 8.01 -5.01
N ILE A 151 -29.23 9.33 -5.16
CA ILE A 151 -28.37 10.18 -4.33
C ILE A 151 -28.62 10.00 -2.82
N ASN A 152 -29.87 9.68 -2.42
CA ASN A 152 -30.24 9.41 -1.02
C ASN A 152 -29.58 8.14 -0.45
N GLN A 153 -29.19 7.19 -1.30
CA GLN A 153 -28.49 5.98 -0.86
C GLN A 153 -27.01 6.24 -0.59
N TYR A 154 -26.44 7.29 -1.18
CA TYR A 154 -25.00 7.56 -1.19
C TYR A 154 -24.60 8.85 -0.45
N GLY A 155 -25.56 9.73 -0.14
CA GLY A 155 -25.32 10.93 0.65
C GLY A 155 -26.04 10.93 2.00
N LEU A 156 -25.75 11.95 2.77
CA LEU A 156 -26.37 12.30 4.04
C LEU A 156 -27.50 13.33 3.77
N PRO A 157 -28.77 13.00 4.07
CA PRO A 157 -29.84 13.99 4.04
C PRO A 157 -29.72 15.00 5.17
N LEU A 158 -29.82 16.27 4.85
CA LEU A 158 -29.94 17.40 5.77
C LEU A 158 -31.41 17.67 6.12
N SER A 159 -31.63 18.52 7.12
CA SER A 159 -32.97 18.84 7.63
C SER A 159 -33.90 19.52 6.61
N ASP A 160 -33.32 20.21 5.63
CA ASP A 160 -34.04 20.87 4.54
C ASP A 160 -34.31 19.95 3.34
N GLY A 161 -33.89 18.68 3.42
CA GLY A 161 -34.00 17.69 2.35
C GLY A 161 -32.84 17.70 1.36
N THR A 162 -31.89 18.63 1.48
CA THR A 162 -30.68 18.64 0.66
C THR A 162 -29.80 17.44 1.02
N ILE A 163 -29.16 16.83 0.03
CA ILE A 163 -28.28 15.67 0.24
C ILE A 163 -26.84 16.11 0.06
N ILE A 164 -25.97 15.77 1.00
CA ILE A 164 -24.53 16.04 0.91
C ILE A 164 -23.69 14.76 0.99
N GLY A 165 -22.53 14.72 0.38
CA GLY A 165 -21.63 13.58 0.52
C GLY A 165 -20.43 13.63 -0.39
N TYR A 166 -19.76 12.49 -0.52
CA TYR A 166 -18.69 12.33 -1.49
C TYR A 166 -19.28 12.01 -2.87
N ARG A 167 -18.91 12.80 -3.88
CA ARG A 167 -19.19 12.52 -5.29
C ARG A 167 -17.99 11.84 -5.92
N LEU A 168 -18.24 10.79 -6.69
CA LEU A 168 -17.22 10.15 -7.51
C LEU A 168 -17.09 10.86 -8.86
N GLY A 169 -15.91 10.75 -9.44
CA GLY A 169 -15.52 11.51 -10.62
C GLY A 169 -14.59 12.63 -10.19
N ASN A 170 -13.41 12.65 -10.78
CA ASN A 170 -12.32 13.53 -10.40
C ASN A 170 -11.67 14.03 -11.70
N SER A 171 -11.32 15.30 -11.80
CA SER A 171 -10.64 15.88 -12.96
C SER A 171 -9.25 15.26 -13.27
N ARG A 172 -8.80 14.27 -12.49
CA ARG A 172 -7.62 13.46 -12.79
C ARG A 172 -7.94 12.08 -13.33
N TYR A 173 -9.14 11.57 -13.10
CA TYR A 173 -9.56 10.20 -13.44
C TYR A 173 -10.80 10.17 -14.34
N GLY A 174 -11.37 11.31 -14.68
CA GLY A 174 -12.59 11.44 -15.45
C GLY A 174 -13.84 11.28 -14.59
N SER A 175 -14.94 11.00 -15.27
CA SER A 175 -16.28 10.88 -14.70
C SER A 175 -16.47 9.61 -13.87
N LEU A 176 -17.60 9.52 -13.16
CA LEU A 176 -18.06 8.28 -12.56
C LEU A 176 -18.16 7.14 -13.60
N ALA A 177 -18.56 7.44 -14.84
CA ALA A 177 -18.64 6.45 -15.92
C ALA A 177 -17.26 5.95 -16.34
N ASP A 178 -16.25 6.82 -16.42
CA ASP A 178 -14.87 6.44 -16.75
C ASP A 178 -14.25 5.55 -15.67
N LEU A 179 -14.50 5.89 -14.39
CA LEU A 179 -14.09 5.05 -13.27
C LEU A 179 -14.77 3.67 -13.35
N LYS A 180 -16.07 3.62 -13.65
CA LYS A 180 -16.79 2.34 -13.81
C LYS A 180 -16.24 1.52 -14.96
N ALA A 181 -15.92 2.15 -16.09
CA ALA A 181 -15.32 1.49 -17.24
C ALA A 181 -13.95 0.89 -16.90
N LEU A 182 -13.10 1.61 -16.15
CA LEU A 182 -11.84 1.07 -15.65
C LEU A 182 -12.06 -0.16 -14.75
N ILE A 183 -13.01 -0.09 -13.81
CA ILE A 183 -13.31 -1.20 -12.89
C ILE A 183 -13.76 -2.44 -13.67
N ASP A 184 -14.67 -2.27 -14.64
CA ASP A 184 -15.18 -3.38 -15.46
C ASP A 184 -14.08 -3.97 -16.35
N ALA A 185 -13.25 -3.13 -16.96
CA ALA A 185 -12.13 -3.57 -17.78
C ALA A 185 -11.08 -4.33 -16.94
N ALA A 186 -10.75 -3.84 -15.75
CA ALA A 186 -9.84 -4.51 -14.82
C ALA A 186 -10.41 -5.86 -14.37
N LYS A 187 -11.71 -5.90 -14.01
CA LYS A 187 -12.40 -7.14 -13.65
C LYS A 187 -12.41 -8.15 -14.81
N GLY A 188 -12.65 -7.70 -16.04
CA GLY A 188 -12.56 -8.52 -17.25
C GLY A 188 -11.18 -9.15 -17.46
N ASN A 189 -10.13 -8.48 -16.98
CA ASN A 189 -8.75 -8.96 -16.97
C ASN A 189 -8.37 -9.81 -15.73
N GLY A 190 -9.33 -10.08 -14.84
CA GLY A 190 -9.08 -10.77 -13.59
C GLY A 190 -8.17 -9.98 -12.64
N LEU A 191 -8.33 -8.65 -12.62
CA LEU A 191 -7.72 -7.71 -11.70
C LEU A 191 -8.80 -7.06 -10.82
N GLY A 192 -8.50 -6.84 -9.54
CA GLY A 192 -9.33 -6.03 -8.65
C GLY A 192 -8.85 -4.56 -8.60
N ILE A 193 -9.77 -3.61 -8.38
CA ILE A 193 -9.42 -2.22 -8.07
C ILE A 193 -9.54 -1.98 -6.57
N ILE A 194 -8.51 -1.35 -6.00
CA ILE A 194 -8.46 -0.81 -4.64
C ILE A 194 -8.53 0.71 -4.75
N ALA A 195 -9.55 1.33 -4.14
CA ALA A 195 -9.66 2.79 -4.10
C ALA A 195 -8.97 3.36 -2.86
N ASP A 196 -8.16 4.39 -3.03
CA ASP A 196 -7.70 5.20 -1.90
C ASP A 196 -8.85 6.07 -1.37
N VAL A 197 -8.90 6.26 -0.06
CA VAL A 197 -10.03 6.87 0.65
C VAL A 197 -9.50 7.77 1.75
N VAL A 198 -9.86 9.05 1.67
CA VAL A 198 -9.61 10.04 2.72
C VAL A 198 -10.91 10.27 3.48
N MET A 199 -10.90 9.97 4.78
CA MET A 199 -12.07 10.16 5.65
C MET A 199 -11.76 10.91 6.95
N HIS A 200 -10.50 11.33 7.14
CA HIS A 200 -10.08 12.10 8.31
C HIS A 200 -10.23 13.61 8.10
N GLN A 201 -10.21 14.09 6.86
CA GLN A 201 -10.31 15.51 6.53
C GLN A 201 -10.99 15.76 5.18
N ILE A 202 -11.27 17.02 4.89
CA ILE A 202 -11.78 17.50 3.60
C ILE A 202 -10.96 18.71 3.11
N SER A 203 -11.23 19.22 1.92
CA SER A 203 -10.49 20.38 1.37
C SER A 203 -10.75 21.70 2.11
N TRP A 204 -9.84 22.66 1.98
CA TRP A 204 -10.01 24.00 2.55
C TRP A 204 -10.97 24.93 1.80
N ASP A 205 -11.30 24.61 0.54
CA ASP A 205 -12.06 25.53 -0.30
C ASP A 205 -13.56 25.60 0.07
N HIS A 206 -13.97 24.97 1.17
CA HIS A 206 -15.28 25.13 1.81
C HIS A 206 -15.51 26.53 2.40
N GLY A 207 -14.45 27.35 2.57
CA GLY A 207 -14.47 28.71 3.13
C GLY A 207 -14.71 29.88 2.18
N GLY A 208 -14.74 29.60 0.86
CA GLY A 208 -14.86 30.63 -0.17
C GLY A 208 -13.54 31.33 -0.52
N ALA A 209 -13.59 32.21 -1.53
CA ALA A 209 -12.38 32.66 -2.24
C ALA A 209 -11.47 33.61 -1.47
N ASN A 210 -12.03 34.29 -0.49
CA ASN A 210 -11.44 35.46 0.12
C ASN A 210 -11.05 35.24 1.59
N THR A 211 -11.23 34.03 2.11
CA THR A 211 -10.96 33.71 3.51
C THR A 211 -9.58 33.08 3.62
N ASN A 212 -8.70 33.66 4.44
CA ASN A 212 -7.41 33.04 4.73
C ASN A 212 -7.68 31.72 5.47
N VAL A 213 -7.14 30.59 4.97
CA VAL A 213 -7.31 29.26 5.59
C VAL A 213 -6.92 29.26 7.07
N ASN A 214 -5.95 30.10 7.46
CA ASN A 214 -5.52 30.23 8.85
C ASN A 214 -6.48 31.02 9.74
N SER A 215 -7.45 31.73 9.17
CA SER A 215 -8.50 32.44 9.91
C SER A 215 -9.86 31.78 9.79
N MET A 216 -9.99 30.69 9.03
CA MET A 216 -11.26 29.98 8.86
C MET A 216 -11.73 29.36 10.17
N GLY A 217 -12.98 29.62 10.52
CA GLY A 217 -13.74 28.94 11.55
C GLY A 217 -14.75 27.96 10.98
N LEU A 218 -15.42 27.23 11.86
CA LEU A 218 -16.44 26.24 11.46
C LEU A 218 -17.61 26.86 10.70
N SER A 219 -17.96 28.13 10.99
CA SER A 219 -19.03 28.86 10.33
C SER A 219 -18.71 29.24 8.88
N ASP A 220 -17.44 29.22 8.50
CA ASP A 220 -17.04 29.52 7.12
C ASP A 220 -17.18 28.28 6.23
N LEU A 221 -17.32 27.09 6.80
CA LEU A 221 -17.35 25.83 6.06
C LEU A 221 -18.75 25.54 5.51
N HIS A 222 -18.83 25.37 4.19
CA HIS A 222 -20.06 24.99 3.49
C HIS A 222 -19.81 23.87 2.47
N PRO A 223 -20.75 22.91 2.30
CA PRO A 223 -20.70 21.97 1.19
C PRO A 223 -20.59 22.73 -0.15
N ILE A 224 -19.89 22.12 -1.11
CA ILE A 224 -19.70 22.72 -2.44
C ILE A 224 -20.81 22.25 -3.38
N VAL A 225 -21.26 23.13 -4.27
CA VAL A 225 -22.08 22.79 -5.43
C VAL A 225 -21.18 22.68 -6.64
N CYS A 226 -21.34 21.59 -7.39
CA CYS A 226 -20.68 21.42 -8.67
C CYS A 226 -21.55 22.08 -9.74
N ASP A 227 -21.08 23.19 -10.31
CA ASP A 227 -21.90 24.00 -11.23
C ASP A 227 -21.98 23.39 -12.63
N SER A 228 -21.17 22.36 -12.90
CA SER A 228 -21.13 21.64 -14.17
C SER A 228 -21.54 20.17 -14.06
N THR A 229 -22.22 19.69 -15.10
CA THR A 229 -22.46 18.26 -15.35
C THR A 229 -21.22 17.57 -15.90
N ASP A 230 -20.22 18.34 -16.37
CA ASP A 230 -18.94 17.81 -16.79
C ASP A 230 -18.00 17.76 -15.56
N PRO A 231 -17.59 16.55 -15.10
CA PRO A 231 -16.72 16.43 -13.93
C PRO A 231 -15.28 16.91 -14.19
N THR A 232 -14.92 17.20 -15.46
CA THR A 232 -13.66 17.86 -15.83
C THR A 232 -13.76 19.39 -15.76
N ASP A 233 -14.98 19.92 -15.85
CA ASP A 233 -15.28 21.33 -15.72
C ASP A 233 -15.36 21.70 -14.24
N ASN A 234 -14.18 22.01 -13.71
CA ASN A 234 -13.86 22.31 -12.31
C ASN A 234 -14.49 23.63 -11.79
N THR A 235 -15.76 23.90 -12.11
CA THR A 235 -16.50 25.07 -11.63
C THR A 235 -17.30 24.70 -10.37
N PHE A 236 -16.96 25.40 -9.28
CA PHE A 236 -17.47 25.13 -7.95
C PHE A 236 -17.96 26.42 -7.30
N SER A 237 -19.09 26.32 -6.62
CA SER A 237 -19.64 27.39 -5.80
C SER A 237 -19.94 26.91 -4.39
N LEU A 238 -19.96 27.83 -3.41
CA LEU A 238 -20.42 27.49 -2.07
C LEU A 238 -21.94 27.34 -2.08
N SER A 239 -22.45 26.25 -1.49
CA SER A 239 -23.90 26.00 -1.42
C SER A 239 -24.67 27.00 -0.54
N GLY A 240 -23.98 27.74 0.34
CA GLY A 240 -24.60 28.54 1.41
C GLY A 240 -25.25 27.70 2.52
N LEU A 241 -25.10 26.37 2.48
CA LEU A 241 -25.63 25.44 3.49
C LEU A 241 -24.62 25.27 4.63
N ASN A 242 -25.12 25.16 5.85
CA ASN A 242 -24.26 24.80 6.98
C ASN A 242 -24.12 23.29 7.08
N PHE A 243 -22.93 22.82 7.44
CA PHE A 243 -22.78 21.44 7.88
C PHE A 243 -23.56 21.19 9.18
N PRO A 244 -23.95 19.92 9.46
CA PRO A 244 -24.53 19.56 10.74
C PRO A 244 -23.66 20.00 11.93
N ASN A 245 -24.29 20.15 13.10
CA ASN A 245 -23.57 20.49 14.32
C ASN A 245 -22.48 19.44 14.62
N ASN A 246 -21.31 19.92 15.07
CA ASN A 246 -20.14 19.08 15.41
C ASN A 246 -19.68 18.15 14.27
N PHE A 247 -19.90 18.54 13.00
CA PHE A 247 -19.43 17.77 11.85
C PHE A 247 -17.91 17.78 11.71
N PHE A 248 -17.26 18.85 12.16
CA PHE A 248 -15.81 18.99 12.24
C PHE A 248 -15.37 19.15 13.68
N PHE A 249 -14.12 18.76 13.98
CA PHE A 249 -13.45 19.23 15.19
C PHE A 249 -13.10 20.71 15.06
N GLN A 250 -13.15 21.47 16.15
CA GLN A 250 -12.65 22.83 16.12
C GLN A 250 -11.13 22.82 15.92
N ARG A 251 -10.58 23.74 15.12
CA ARG A 251 -9.13 23.85 14.94
C ARG A 251 -8.41 23.98 16.29
N GLY A 252 -7.34 23.21 16.48
CA GLY A 252 -6.60 23.15 17.74
C GLY A 252 -7.27 22.29 18.81
N THR A 253 -8.39 21.62 18.51
CA THR A 253 -9.08 20.69 19.40
C THR A 253 -9.14 19.29 18.79
N GLY A 254 -9.29 18.26 19.62
CA GLY A 254 -9.32 16.85 19.19
C GLY A 254 -7.98 16.12 19.39
N GLN A 255 -7.95 14.85 18.98
CA GLN A 255 -6.80 13.97 19.20
C GLN A 255 -5.54 14.43 18.44
N TYR A 256 -5.72 15.12 17.31
CA TYR A 256 -4.63 15.56 16.42
C TYR A 256 -4.59 17.08 16.20
N GLY A 257 -5.61 17.82 16.66
CA GLY A 257 -5.61 19.26 16.97
C GLY A 257 -5.25 20.21 15.81
N TYR A 258 -3.97 20.25 15.46
CA TYR A 258 -3.40 21.13 14.44
C TYR A 258 -2.96 20.38 13.17
N THR A 259 -2.56 19.11 13.28
CA THR A 259 -1.84 18.42 12.19
C THR A 259 -2.72 18.05 11.01
N THR A 260 -3.99 17.72 11.24
CA THR A 260 -5.01 17.48 10.20
C THR A 260 -5.41 18.80 9.55
N TRP A 261 -5.64 19.83 10.38
CA TRP A 261 -5.98 21.17 9.92
C TRP A 261 -4.93 21.77 8.97
N ASP A 262 -3.64 21.45 9.08
CA ASP A 262 -2.65 21.93 8.08
C ASP A 262 -2.96 21.49 6.64
N TRP A 263 -3.71 20.40 6.47
CA TRP A 263 -4.06 19.82 5.17
C TRP A 263 -5.55 19.92 4.85
N GLY A 264 -6.41 20.22 5.81
CA GLY A 264 -7.84 20.43 5.59
C GLY A 264 -8.68 20.40 6.88
N PRO A 265 -9.93 20.89 6.88
CA PRO A 265 -10.80 20.77 8.05
C PRO A 265 -10.96 19.31 8.52
N ASP A 266 -10.73 19.07 9.81
CA ASP A 266 -10.74 17.74 10.43
C ASP A 266 -12.16 17.25 10.70
N LEU A 267 -12.51 16.10 10.11
CA LEU A 267 -13.84 15.50 10.28
C LEU A 267 -13.99 14.90 11.68
N ASN A 268 -15.10 15.22 12.34
CA ASN A 268 -15.44 14.56 13.59
C ASN A 268 -15.99 13.16 13.31
N THR A 269 -15.10 12.19 13.12
CA THR A 269 -15.45 10.79 12.82
C THR A 269 -16.18 10.06 13.94
N GLY A 270 -16.34 10.68 15.12
CA GLY A 270 -17.23 10.21 16.20
C GLY A 270 -18.68 10.69 16.05
N ASN A 271 -18.94 11.64 15.15
CA ASN A 271 -20.27 12.16 14.87
C ASN A 271 -21.05 11.21 13.95
N SER A 272 -22.28 10.85 14.32
CA SER A 272 -23.11 9.93 13.54
C SER A 272 -23.43 10.42 12.12
N SER A 273 -23.53 11.73 11.90
CA SER A 273 -23.74 12.31 10.57
C SER A 273 -22.53 12.12 9.66
N VAL A 274 -21.33 12.32 10.21
CA VAL A 274 -20.06 12.08 9.51
C VAL A 274 -19.89 10.59 9.20
N GLN A 275 -20.17 9.71 10.17
CA GLN A 275 -20.12 8.26 9.96
C GLN A 275 -21.10 7.82 8.89
N THR A 276 -22.34 8.31 8.92
CA THR A 276 -23.37 8.01 7.89
C THR A 276 -22.89 8.42 6.50
N MET A 277 -22.32 9.61 6.36
CA MET A 277 -21.75 10.07 5.08
C MET A 277 -20.66 9.13 4.57
N ILE A 278 -19.71 8.74 5.43
CA ILE A 278 -18.59 7.84 5.05
C ILE A 278 -19.11 6.44 4.70
N VAL A 279 -20.05 5.91 5.48
CA VAL A 279 -20.69 4.60 5.26
C VAL A 279 -21.42 4.57 3.91
N ASN A 280 -22.15 5.62 3.58
CA ASN A 280 -22.86 5.74 2.31
C ASN A 280 -21.88 5.85 1.13
N TYR A 281 -20.72 6.48 1.33
CA TYR A 281 -19.64 6.48 0.35
C TYR A 281 -19.02 5.10 0.15
N PHE A 282 -18.84 4.31 1.21
CA PHE A 282 -18.36 2.92 1.08
C PHE A 282 -19.38 2.05 0.34
N GLN A 283 -20.68 2.28 0.57
CA GLN A 283 -21.74 1.64 -0.21
C GLN A 283 -21.63 1.97 -1.71
N LEU A 284 -21.38 3.24 -2.06
CA LEU A 284 -21.18 3.64 -3.45
C LEU A 284 -19.97 2.93 -4.08
N LEU A 285 -18.82 2.93 -3.40
CA LEU A 285 -17.62 2.23 -3.86
C LEU A 285 -17.88 0.73 -4.09
N SER A 286 -18.58 0.07 -3.16
CA SER A 286 -18.97 -1.34 -3.30
C SER A 286 -19.90 -1.56 -4.50
N ASP A 287 -20.91 -0.71 -4.69
CA ASP A 287 -21.89 -0.83 -5.76
C ASP A 287 -21.28 -0.66 -7.16
N ILE A 288 -20.26 0.20 -7.33
CA ILE A 288 -19.56 0.34 -8.62
C ILE A 288 -18.57 -0.81 -8.88
N GLY A 289 -18.31 -1.67 -7.89
CA GLY A 289 -17.46 -2.86 -8.04
C GLY A 289 -16.01 -2.68 -7.55
N ILE A 290 -15.71 -1.67 -6.74
CA ILE A 290 -14.42 -1.60 -6.04
C ILE A 290 -14.26 -2.82 -5.14
N THR A 291 -13.13 -3.50 -5.27
CA THR A 291 -12.85 -4.76 -4.57
C THR A 291 -12.15 -4.55 -3.22
N GLY A 292 -11.53 -3.38 -3.04
CA GLY A 292 -10.79 -3.04 -1.84
C GLY A 292 -10.64 -1.55 -1.59
N ILE A 293 -10.22 -1.19 -0.38
CA ILE A 293 -9.94 0.21 -0.03
C ILE A 293 -8.57 0.37 0.63
N ARG A 294 -7.88 1.48 0.33
CA ARG A 294 -6.72 1.95 1.10
C ARG A 294 -7.16 3.19 1.88
N LEU A 295 -6.90 3.23 3.19
CA LEU A 295 -7.32 4.34 4.05
C LEU A 295 -6.16 5.28 4.30
N ASP A 296 -6.29 6.48 3.79
CA ASP A 296 -5.34 7.56 3.96
C ASP A 296 -5.34 8.12 5.38
N GLY A 297 -4.15 8.36 5.92
CA GLY A 297 -3.98 8.98 7.21
C GLY A 297 -4.73 8.27 8.34
N MET A 298 -4.83 6.94 8.30
CA MET A 298 -5.55 6.14 9.32
C MET A 298 -5.05 6.42 10.74
N LYS A 299 -3.77 6.76 10.89
CA LYS A 299 -3.18 7.24 12.14
C LYS A 299 -3.92 8.45 12.73
N GLN A 300 -4.53 9.31 11.92
CA GLN A 300 -5.25 10.53 12.34
C GLN A 300 -6.67 10.23 12.85
N LEU A 301 -7.06 8.97 12.96
CA LEU A 301 -8.40 8.57 13.37
C LEU A 301 -8.34 7.84 14.72
N SER A 302 -9.40 7.92 15.52
CA SER A 302 -9.52 7.04 16.69
C SER A 302 -9.78 5.61 16.23
N PRO A 303 -9.05 4.58 16.74
CA PRO A 303 -9.34 3.18 16.42
C PRO A 303 -10.80 2.78 16.69
N GLY A 304 -11.43 3.35 17.72
CA GLY A 304 -12.84 3.11 18.04
C GLY A 304 -13.77 3.61 16.94
N ASN A 305 -13.58 4.86 16.48
CA ASN A 305 -14.39 5.43 15.40
C ASN A 305 -14.20 4.65 14.10
N VAL A 306 -12.97 4.25 13.79
CA VAL A 306 -12.65 3.41 12.62
C VAL A 306 -13.42 2.08 12.68
N GLN A 307 -13.40 1.41 13.83
CA GLN A 307 -14.13 0.16 14.04
C GLN A 307 -15.64 0.35 13.82
N ASP A 308 -16.21 1.42 14.36
CA ASP A 308 -17.65 1.70 14.26
C ASP A 308 -18.06 1.98 12.81
N ILE A 309 -17.27 2.78 12.08
CA ILE A 309 -17.49 3.07 10.66
C ILE A 309 -17.44 1.77 9.84
N PHE A 310 -16.41 0.93 10.01
CA PHE A 310 -16.30 -0.32 9.23
C PHE A 310 -17.43 -1.29 9.55
N GLN A 311 -17.83 -1.40 10.82
CA GLN A 311 -18.94 -2.26 11.22
C GLN A 311 -20.26 -1.80 10.60
N GLN A 312 -20.52 -0.49 10.62
CA GLN A 312 -21.71 0.09 9.99
C GLN A 312 -21.69 -0.10 8.48
N ALA A 313 -20.56 0.19 7.82
CA ALA A 313 -20.40 0.01 6.37
C ALA A 313 -20.61 -1.45 5.95
N LYS A 314 -19.98 -2.40 6.66
CA LYS A 314 -20.18 -3.83 6.40
C LYS A 314 -21.65 -4.23 6.53
N THR A 315 -22.29 -3.85 7.63
CA THR A 315 -23.69 -4.16 7.89
C THR A 315 -24.60 -3.58 6.81
N GLN A 316 -24.36 -2.33 6.39
CA GLN A 316 -25.15 -1.65 5.38
C GLN A 316 -24.98 -2.28 3.98
N ILE A 317 -23.74 -2.52 3.58
CA ILE A 317 -23.41 -3.15 2.28
C ILE A 317 -24.05 -4.53 2.19
N GLU A 318 -23.87 -5.37 3.20
CA GLU A 318 -24.44 -6.72 3.24
C GLU A 318 -25.97 -6.70 3.29
N LYS A 319 -26.57 -5.77 4.06
CA LYS A 319 -28.04 -5.58 4.10
C LYS A 319 -28.61 -5.20 2.73
N ASN A 320 -27.86 -4.43 1.94
CA ASN A 320 -28.26 -4.01 0.60
C ASN A 320 -27.91 -5.06 -0.47
N GLY A 321 -27.48 -6.27 -0.08
CA GLY A 321 -27.14 -7.36 -0.99
C GLY A 321 -25.77 -7.22 -1.66
N GLY A 322 -24.96 -6.23 -1.25
CA GLY A 322 -23.59 -6.05 -1.70
C GLY A 322 -22.63 -6.97 -0.96
N GLN A 323 -21.40 -7.07 -1.49
CA GLN A 323 -20.31 -7.77 -0.84
C GLN A 323 -19.37 -6.73 -0.20
N PHE A 324 -19.09 -6.87 1.10
CA PHE A 324 -18.07 -6.06 1.73
C PHE A 324 -16.69 -6.35 1.12
N PHE A 325 -15.81 -5.36 1.12
CA PHE A 325 -14.52 -5.44 0.45
C PHE A 325 -13.67 -6.62 0.93
N THR A 326 -13.05 -7.33 -0.01
CA THR A 326 -12.29 -8.57 0.26
C THR A 326 -10.87 -8.30 0.71
N TRP A 327 -10.32 -7.15 0.33
CA TRP A 327 -9.02 -6.69 0.78
C TRP A 327 -9.05 -5.19 1.03
N GLY A 328 -8.25 -4.72 1.97
CA GLY A 328 -8.02 -3.31 2.19
C GLY A 328 -6.92 -3.12 3.19
N HIS A 329 -6.37 -1.92 3.27
CA HIS A 329 -5.30 -1.63 4.20
C HIS A 329 -5.27 -0.16 4.59
N GLY A 330 -4.69 0.14 5.75
CA GLY A 330 -4.61 1.51 6.25
C GLY A 330 -3.18 2.04 6.27
N GLU A 331 -3.05 3.33 6.06
CA GLU A 331 -1.81 4.06 6.29
C GLU A 331 -1.72 4.50 7.75
N VAL A 332 -0.92 3.78 8.53
CA VAL A 332 -0.43 4.27 9.82
C VAL A 332 1.04 4.62 9.64
N ALA A 333 1.29 5.82 9.12
CA ALA A 333 2.63 6.33 8.82
C ALA A 333 3.44 6.60 10.11
N ASP A 334 3.90 5.52 10.75
CA ASP A 334 4.72 5.54 11.94
C ASP A 334 5.56 4.26 12.05
N PRO A 335 6.89 4.36 12.24
CA PRO A 335 7.75 3.18 12.41
C PRO A 335 7.62 2.52 13.79
N GLN A 336 6.88 3.10 14.74
CA GLN A 336 6.73 2.58 16.09
C GLN A 336 5.54 1.61 16.21
N TYR A 337 5.82 0.40 16.71
CA TYR A 337 4.82 -0.65 16.87
C TYR A 337 3.66 -0.25 17.80
N ASN A 338 3.92 0.50 18.88
CA ASN A 338 2.89 0.93 19.84
C ASN A 338 1.89 1.94 19.23
N VAL A 339 2.27 2.67 18.18
CA VAL A 339 1.36 3.55 17.43
C VAL A 339 0.50 2.74 16.46
N THR A 340 1.08 1.69 15.87
CA THR A 340 0.42 0.84 14.85
C THR A 340 -0.48 -0.25 15.45
N SER A 341 -0.08 -0.83 16.58
CA SER A 341 -0.74 -2.00 17.17
C SER A 341 -2.22 -1.84 17.50
N PRO A 342 -2.77 -0.66 17.85
CA PRO A 342 -4.20 -0.48 18.04
C PRO A 342 -5.04 -0.72 16.78
N TYR A 343 -4.45 -0.59 15.58
CA TYR A 343 -5.15 -0.73 14.31
C TYR A 343 -5.04 -2.13 13.70
N LEU A 344 -4.05 -2.94 14.11
CA LEU A 344 -3.82 -4.30 13.59
C LEU A 344 -5.03 -5.24 13.73
N PRO A 345 -5.87 -5.17 14.79
CA PRO A 345 -7.09 -5.96 14.86
C PRO A 345 -8.20 -5.50 13.90
N LEU A 346 -8.12 -4.28 13.36
CA LEU A 346 -9.18 -3.67 12.56
C LEU A 346 -9.01 -3.98 11.08
N SER A 347 -7.83 -3.72 10.52
CA SER A 347 -7.51 -3.93 9.10
C SER A 347 -6.03 -4.27 8.92
N PRO A 348 -5.64 -4.81 7.75
CA PRO A 348 -4.24 -4.79 7.36
C PRO A 348 -3.68 -3.36 7.35
N ILE A 349 -2.38 -3.19 7.61
CA ILE A 349 -1.72 -1.87 7.67
C ILE A 349 -0.49 -1.87 6.77
N GLU A 350 -0.15 -0.72 6.21
CA GLU A 350 1.13 -0.48 5.53
C GLU A 350 2.31 -0.69 6.50
N ASP A 351 3.28 -1.56 6.16
CA ASP A 351 4.40 -1.94 7.06
C ASP A 351 5.53 -0.89 7.09
N PHE A 352 5.23 0.29 7.64
CA PHE A 352 6.22 1.35 7.89
C PHE A 352 7.33 0.95 8.89
N ILE A 353 7.12 -0.08 9.70
CA ILE A 353 8.13 -0.59 10.64
C ILE A 353 9.27 -1.25 9.84
N SER A 354 8.92 -2.09 8.87
CA SER A 354 9.91 -2.76 8.01
C SER A 354 10.63 -1.78 7.08
N LEU A 355 9.95 -0.70 6.66
CA LEU A 355 10.45 0.26 5.70
C LEU A 355 11.79 0.89 6.12
N GLY A 356 11.89 1.37 7.36
CA GLY A 356 13.12 1.97 7.87
C GLY A 356 14.31 1.00 7.85
N LEU A 357 14.05 -0.28 8.13
CA LEU A 357 15.08 -1.33 8.06
C LEU A 357 15.52 -1.58 6.61
N LEU A 358 14.57 -1.72 5.68
CA LEU A 358 14.86 -1.92 4.26
C LEU A 358 15.64 -0.74 3.68
N GLN A 359 15.27 0.48 4.05
CA GLN A 359 15.95 1.70 3.67
C GLN A 359 17.39 1.68 4.15
N ASN A 360 17.64 1.40 5.43
CA ASN A 360 19.00 1.31 5.94
C ASN A 360 19.82 0.25 5.17
N ILE A 361 19.29 -0.95 4.96
CA ILE A 361 20.06 -2.05 4.37
C ILE A 361 20.38 -1.83 2.89
N PHE A 362 19.40 -1.36 2.10
CA PHE A 362 19.58 -1.25 0.66
C PHE A 362 20.00 0.13 0.17
N ALA A 363 19.66 1.23 0.88
CA ALA A 363 19.90 2.59 0.38
C ALA A 363 21.31 3.16 0.60
N GLY A 364 22.14 2.54 1.46
CA GLY A 364 23.51 3.02 1.68
C GLY A 364 23.96 3.13 3.14
N SER A 365 23.18 2.64 4.12
CA SER A 365 23.81 2.32 5.40
C SER A 365 24.60 1.02 5.22
N ASN A 366 25.80 0.92 5.79
CA ASN A 366 26.59 -0.31 5.77
C ASN A 366 25.95 -1.45 6.62
N GLN A 367 24.63 -1.45 6.80
CA GLN A 367 23.94 -2.50 7.53
C GLN A 367 24.02 -3.84 6.76
N PRO A 368 24.46 -4.91 7.43
CA PRO A 368 24.50 -6.25 6.85
C PRO A 368 23.12 -6.79 6.49
N MET A 369 23.05 -7.61 5.43
CA MET A 369 21.86 -8.39 5.08
C MET A 369 21.37 -9.32 6.22
N GLY A 370 22.24 -9.62 7.21
CA GLY A 370 21.89 -10.41 8.40
C GLY A 370 20.68 -9.89 9.18
N PHE A 371 20.43 -8.58 9.15
CA PHE A 371 19.25 -7.99 9.79
C PHE A 371 17.92 -8.40 9.13
N LEU A 372 17.94 -8.88 7.88
CA LEU A 372 16.76 -9.42 7.19
C LEU A 372 16.50 -10.89 7.47
N VAL A 373 17.39 -11.59 8.18
CA VAL A 373 17.16 -12.99 8.58
C VAL A 373 15.99 -13.08 9.57
N THR A 374 15.87 -12.11 10.47
CA THR A 374 14.76 -11.90 11.42
C THR A 374 14.53 -10.38 11.60
N PRO A 375 13.92 -9.70 10.62
CA PRO A 375 13.75 -8.27 10.61
C PRO A 375 12.80 -7.85 11.71
N TRP A 376 12.98 -6.62 12.14
CA TRP A 376 11.95 -5.89 12.83
C TRP A 376 10.87 -5.50 11.82
N ALA A 377 9.70 -6.11 11.90
CA ALA A 377 8.55 -5.88 11.03
C ALA A 377 7.27 -6.11 11.85
N LEU A 378 6.09 -5.98 11.23
CA LEU A 378 4.81 -6.30 11.85
C LEU A 378 4.61 -7.81 12.13
N GLY A 379 5.62 -8.64 11.85
CA GLY A 379 5.60 -10.08 12.09
C GLY A 379 4.53 -10.76 11.23
N ASN A 380 3.76 -11.66 11.84
CA ASN A 380 2.70 -12.40 11.15
C ASN A 380 1.39 -11.62 10.99
N ALA A 381 1.34 -10.34 11.36
CA ALA A 381 0.15 -9.54 11.13
C ALA A 381 -0.14 -9.43 9.62
N ALA A 382 -1.42 -9.32 9.29
CA ALA A 382 -1.80 -8.96 7.93
C ALA A 382 -1.30 -7.53 7.67
N ALA A 383 -0.45 -7.37 6.68
CA ALA A 383 0.17 -6.09 6.36
C ALA A 383 0.41 -5.97 4.85
N THR A 384 0.37 -4.75 4.35
CA THR A 384 0.79 -4.42 3.00
C THR A 384 2.24 -3.97 3.07
N ALA A 385 3.15 -4.80 2.58
CA ALA A 385 4.57 -4.44 2.51
C ALA A 385 4.84 -3.57 1.28
N PHE A 386 5.85 -2.71 1.34
CA PHE A 386 6.29 -1.86 0.23
C PHE A 386 7.75 -1.46 0.43
N SER A 387 8.44 -1.10 -0.66
CA SER A 387 9.75 -0.44 -0.56
C SER A 387 9.59 1.08 -0.48
N ILE A 388 8.68 1.65 -1.25
CA ILE A 388 8.46 3.10 -1.31
C ILE A 388 7.02 3.40 -1.71
N LEU A 389 6.50 4.52 -1.21
CA LEU A 389 5.19 5.08 -1.56
C LEU A 389 5.32 6.47 -2.17
N HIS A 390 4.20 7.04 -2.59
CA HIS A 390 4.17 8.38 -3.18
C HIS A 390 4.67 9.46 -2.20
N ASP A 391 4.39 9.34 -0.90
CA ASP A 391 4.86 10.26 0.15
C ASP A 391 6.38 10.30 0.31
N GLN A 392 7.10 9.39 -0.32
CA GLN A 392 8.54 9.23 -0.15
C GLN A 392 9.28 9.27 -1.49
N TYR A 393 8.56 9.14 -2.60
CA TYR A 393 9.15 9.12 -3.92
C TYR A 393 9.70 10.52 -4.28
N PRO A 394 10.98 10.64 -4.71
CA PRO A 394 11.56 11.94 -5.01
C PRO A 394 10.78 12.69 -6.08
N GLY A 395 10.52 13.99 -5.86
CA GLY A 395 9.77 14.83 -6.79
C GLY A 395 8.26 14.68 -6.73
N VAL A 396 7.76 13.67 -5.98
CA VAL A 396 6.37 13.54 -5.57
C VAL A 396 6.24 14.01 -4.13
N SER A 397 6.94 13.37 -3.19
CA SER A 397 6.93 13.66 -1.76
C SER A 397 6.95 15.16 -1.43
N THR A 398 6.07 15.58 -0.51
CA THR A 398 6.10 16.89 0.16
C THR A 398 6.92 16.86 1.46
N GLY A 399 7.44 15.69 1.84
CA GLY A 399 8.11 15.43 3.11
C GLY A 399 9.51 14.81 2.94
N GLN A 400 9.87 13.90 3.84
CA GLN A 400 11.16 13.21 3.78
C GLN A 400 11.20 12.24 2.60
N VAL A 401 12.08 12.53 1.64
CA VAL A 401 12.36 11.64 0.51
C VAL A 401 13.01 10.35 1.02
N ALA A 402 12.57 9.20 0.51
CA ALA A 402 13.17 7.91 0.87
C ALA A 402 14.68 7.93 0.63
N THR A 403 15.42 7.37 1.58
CA THR A 403 16.88 7.33 1.55
C THR A 403 17.45 6.58 0.34
N TYR A 404 16.66 5.74 -0.33
CA TYR A 404 17.05 5.02 -1.56
C TYR A 404 17.62 5.92 -2.65
N TYR A 405 17.19 7.18 -2.66
CA TYR A 405 17.48 8.14 -3.70
C TYR A 405 18.40 9.25 -3.19
N SER A 406 19.72 9.01 -3.29
CA SER A 406 20.72 10.02 -2.93
C SER A 406 20.45 11.34 -3.66
N ASN A 407 20.36 12.44 -2.89
CA ASN A 407 20.02 13.79 -3.38
C ASN A 407 18.66 13.90 -4.11
N GLY A 408 17.75 12.96 -3.90
CA GLY A 408 16.46 12.90 -4.61
C GLY A 408 16.58 12.56 -6.09
N ASN A 409 17.74 12.07 -6.55
CA ASN A 409 17.95 11.74 -7.95
C ASN A 409 17.36 10.35 -8.29
N HIS A 410 16.10 10.35 -8.73
CA HIS A 410 15.33 9.19 -9.19
C HIS A 410 15.57 8.84 -10.66
N ALA A 411 16.48 9.54 -11.35
CA ALA A 411 16.92 9.20 -12.71
C ALA A 411 18.21 8.37 -12.70
N ASP A 412 18.91 8.30 -11.56
CA ASP A 412 20.11 7.50 -11.38
C ASP A 412 19.76 6.01 -11.26
N PRO A 413 20.20 5.15 -12.22
CA PRO A 413 19.95 3.70 -12.15
C PRO A 413 20.50 3.05 -10.88
N SER A 414 21.58 3.59 -10.31
CA SER A 414 22.16 3.05 -9.07
C SER A 414 21.28 3.30 -7.84
N ASN A 415 20.51 4.39 -7.82
CA ASN A 415 19.53 4.66 -6.78
C ASN A 415 18.25 3.84 -6.97
N ILE A 416 17.76 3.75 -8.21
CA ILE A 416 16.56 2.96 -8.54
C ILE A 416 16.75 1.50 -8.11
N VAL A 417 17.91 0.91 -8.41
CA VAL A 417 18.16 -0.49 -8.06
C VAL A 417 18.21 -0.74 -6.54
N ASN A 418 18.46 0.28 -5.70
CA ASN A 418 18.34 0.13 -4.24
C ASN A 418 16.90 -0.25 -3.84
N SER A 419 15.92 0.52 -4.31
CA SER A 419 14.50 0.29 -4.03
C SER A 419 14.04 -1.04 -4.66
N GLN A 420 14.47 -1.33 -5.89
CA GLN A 420 14.13 -2.59 -6.57
C GLN A 420 14.71 -3.83 -5.88
N LEU A 421 15.89 -3.74 -5.24
CA LEU A 421 16.43 -4.83 -4.41
C LEU A 421 15.61 -5.05 -3.14
N ALA A 422 15.08 -3.98 -2.53
CA ALA A 422 14.13 -4.09 -1.43
C ALA A 422 12.81 -4.75 -1.89
N ILE A 423 12.31 -4.40 -3.08
CA ILE A 423 11.14 -5.04 -3.70
C ILE A 423 11.44 -6.54 -3.95
N ALA A 424 12.62 -6.88 -4.48
CA ALA A 424 13.04 -8.26 -4.69
C ALA A 424 13.04 -9.08 -3.39
N TYR A 425 13.49 -8.49 -2.28
CA TYR A 425 13.40 -9.09 -0.94
C TYR A 425 11.95 -9.33 -0.52
N LEU A 426 11.09 -8.32 -0.64
CA LEU A 426 9.68 -8.43 -0.29
C LEU A 426 8.92 -9.43 -1.17
N MET A 427 9.31 -9.60 -2.43
CA MET A 427 8.76 -10.62 -3.33
C MET A 427 9.21 -12.05 -2.98
N ALA A 428 10.46 -12.21 -2.52
CA ALA A 428 10.98 -13.51 -2.12
C ALA A 428 10.38 -14.04 -0.80
N THR A 429 9.94 -13.13 0.07
CA THR A 429 9.43 -13.45 1.42
C THR A 429 7.91 -13.61 1.47
N LYS A 430 7.44 -14.39 2.45
CA LYS A 430 6.03 -14.59 2.87
C LYS A 430 5.71 -13.91 4.21
N ARG A 431 6.69 -13.27 4.85
CA ARG A 431 6.62 -12.82 6.26
C ARG A 431 5.39 -11.98 6.58
N CYS A 432 4.99 -11.10 5.67
CA CYS A 432 3.73 -10.38 5.81
C CYS A 432 2.62 -11.26 5.25
N ASN A 433 1.56 -11.51 6.03
CA ASN A 433 0.35 -12.22 5.58
C ASN A 433 -0.50 -11.35 4.62
N GLY A 434 0.15 -10.62 3.72
CA GLY A 434 -0.48 -9.69 2.79
C GLY A 434 0.36 -9.40 1.54
N PRO A 435 -0.16 -8.58 0.63
CA PRO A 435 0.46 -8.25 -0.65
C PRO A 435 1.71 -7.40 -0.50
N LEU A 436 2.50 -7.42 -1.58
CA LEU A 436 3.46 -6.36 -1.87
C LEU A 436 2.77 -5.27 -2.71
N LEU A 437 2.83 -4.03 -2.24
CA LEU A 437 2.44 -2.84 -2.97
C LEU A 437 3.66 -2.28 -3.71
N VAL A 438 3.58 -2.22 -5.04
CA VAL A 438 4.65 -1.71 -5.89
C VAL A 438 4.21 -0.39 -6.52
N LEU A 439 4.93 0.69 -6.19
CA LEU A 439 4.73 1.98 -6.85
C LEU A 439 5.01 1.88 -8.34
N ARG A 440 4.09 2.33 -9.19
CA ARG A 440 4.22 2.22 -10.65
C ARG A 440 5.55 2.72 -11.19
N PHE A 441 6.13 3.77 -10.58
CA PHE A 441 7.40 4.36 -11.03
C PHE A 441 8.59 3.42 -10.85
N GLU A 442 8.51 2.49 -9.91
CA GLU A 442 9.52 1.44 -9.72
C GLU A 442 9.39 0.36 -10.79
N ASP A 443 8.15 -0.11 -11.04
CA ASP A 443 7.84 -1.15 -12.02
C ASP A 443 8.13 -0.71 -13.47
N GLU A 444 7.78 0.53 -13.81
CA GLU A 444 8.02 1.13 -15.13
C GLU A 444 9.51 1.30 -15.44
N LYS A 445 10.36 1.40 -14.41
CA LYS A 445 11.81 1.55 -14.53
C LYS A 445 12.56 0.22 -14.39
N ASP A 446 11.86 -0.89 -14.29
CA ASP A 446 12.43 -2.23 -14.12
C ASP A 446 13.01 -2.77 -15.45
N SER A 447 13.96 -2.04 -16.05
CA SER A 447 14.45 -2.31 -17.40
C SER A 447 15.84 -2.96 -17.47
N ILE A 448 16.71 -2.72 -16.48
CA ILE A 448 18.10 -3.21 -16.53
C ILE A 448 18.22 -4.61 -15.94
N ALA A 449 17.75 -4.80 -14.72
CA ALA A 449 17.87 -6.07 -14.00
C ALA A 449 16.57 -6.86 -13.93
N GLN A 450 15.43 -6.29 -14.33
CA GLN A 450 14.11 -6.95 -14.28
C GLN A 450 13.87 -7.62 -12.91
N LEU A 451 14.21 -6.91 -11.82
CA LEU A 451 14.14 -7.43 -10.46
C LEU A 451 12.68 -7.60 -10.01
N ILE A 452 11.83 -6.64 -10.39
CA ILE A 452 10.41 -6.65 -10.02
C ILE A 452 9.71 -7.75 -10.81
N GLU A 453 9.93 -7.81 -12.12
CA GLU A 453 9.32 -8.84 -12.98
C GLU A 453 9.68 -10.27 -12.55
N ARG A 454 10.96 -10.53 -12.27
CA ARG A 454 11.41 -11.85 -11.79
C ARG A 454 10.91 -12.16 -10.38
N GLY A 455 10.87 -11.16 -9.51
CA GLY A 455 10.32 -11.30 -8.16
C GLY A 455 8.83 -11.62 -8.17
N LEU A 456 8.04 -10.92 -9.00
CA LEU A 456 6.61 -11.17 -9.19
C LEU A 456 6.35 -12.59 -9.69
N ASP A 457 7.11 -13.05 -10.67
CA ASP A 457 7.02 -14.40 -11.22
C ASP A 457 7.29 -15.45 -10.13
N PHE A 458 8.38 -15.28 -9.38
CA PHE A 458 8.72 -16.14 -8.26
C PHE A 458 7.61 -16.19 -7.20
N ARG A 459 7.13 -15.01 -6.76
CA ARG A 459 6.07 -14.91 -5.75
C ARG A 459 4.80 -15.60 -6.24
N THR A 460 4.35 -15.29 -7.47
CA THR A 460 3.17 -15.89 -8.08
C THR A 460 3.25 -17.41 -8.09
N GLN A 461 4.40 -17.98 -8.48
CA GLN A 461 4.59 -19.43 -8.48
C GLN A 461 4.66 -20.04 -7.07
N MET A 462 5.21 -19.33 -6.08
CA MET A 462 5.20 -19.80 -4.69
C MET A 462 3.80 -19.79 -4.09
N GLU A 463 3.00 -18.75 -4.37
CA GLU A 463 1.61 -18.64 -3.90
C GLU A 463 0.70 -19.67 -4.58
N ALA A 464 0.86 -19.88 -5.90
CA ALA A 464 0.10 -20.91 -6.63
C ALA A 464 0.34 -22.33 -6.10
N LYS A 465 1.49 -22.57 -5.47
CA LYS A 465 1.85 -23.85 -4.82
C LYS A 465 1.57 -23.85 -3.32
N ASN A 466 0.99 -22.79 -2.76
CA ASN A 466 0.77 -22.59 -1.33
C ASN A 466 2.03 -22.87 -0.49
N ALA A 467 3.17 -22.28 -0.85
CA ALA A 467 4.47 -22.51 -0.22
C ALA A 467 4.60 -21.74 1.12
N PRO A 468 4.24 -22.32 2.29
CA PRO A 468 4.12 -21.55 3.53
C PRO A 468 5.46 -21.41 4.25
N HIS A 469 6.41 -22.30 3.94
CA HIS A 469 7.70 -22.35 4.59
C HIS A 469 8.66 -21.39 3.93
N GLU A 470 9.31 -20.59 4.77
CA GLU A 470 10.35 -19.64 4.40
C GLU A 470 11.53 -19.78 5.36
N TYR A 471 12.73 -19.69 4.81
CA TYR A 471 13.98 -19.61 5.56
C TYR A 471 14.85 -18.52 4.95
N ALA A 472 15.56 -17.76 5.77
CA ALA A 472 16.52 -16.77 5.30
C ALA A 472 17.90 -17.01 5.94
N LYS A 473 18.97 -16.81 5.17
CA LYS A 473 20.36 -16.95 5.61
C LYS A 473 21.19 -15.85 4.97
N ALA A 474 21.86 -15.03 5.78
CA ALA A 474 22.90 -14.15 5.26
C ALA A 474 24.13 -15.00 4.92
N LEU A 475 24.55 -14.95 3.65
CA LEU A 475 25.76 -15.62 3.18
C LEU A 475 27.00 -14.77 3.47
N ASN A 476 26.84 -13.45 3.48
CA ASN A 476 27.79 -12.45 3.96
C ASN A 476 27.04 -11.13 4.24
N ASN A 477 27.77 -10.02 4.39
CA ASN A 477 27.17 -8.70 4.66
C ASN A 477 26.27 -8.16 3.53
N ASP A 478 26.45 -8.65 2.31
CA ASP A 478 25.82 -8.12 1.10
C ASP A 478 24.89 -9.12 0.40
N VAL A 479 24.93 -10.38 0.79
CA VAL A 479 24.21 -11.47 0.12
C VAL A 479 23.30 -12.20 1.08
N LEU A 480 22.02 -12.30 0.69
CA LEU A 480 20.98 -13.02 1.41
C LEU A 480 20.43 -14.15 0.53
N LEU A 481 20.36 -15.35 1.10
CA LEU A 481 19.64 -16.49 0.54
C LEU A 481 18.27 -16.58 1.24
N ILE A 482 17.20 -16.69 0.46
CA ILE A 482 15.83 -16.91 0.94
C ILE A 482 15.31 -18.20 0.31
N GLY A 483 15.13 -19.25 1.10
CA GLY A 483 14.51 -20.50 0.67
C GLY A 483 13.00 -20.46 0.90
N ARG A 484 12.25 -20.92 -0.10
CA ARG A 484 10.83 -21.26 -0.03
C ARG A 484 10.67 -22.76 -0.34
N GLN A 485 9.52 -23.34 -0.02
CA GLN A 485 9.31 -24.79 -0.20
C GLN A 485 9.58 -25.29 -1.63
N TYR A 486 9.29 -24.48 -2.66
CA TYR A 486 9.41 -24.86 -4.06
C TYR A 486 10.40 -23.99 -4.85
N GLY A 487 11.29 -23.28 -4.17
CA GLY A 487 12.21 -22.37 -4.85
C GLY A 487 13.07 -21.60 -3.87
N PHE A 488 14.02 -20.83 -4.38
CA PHE A 488 14.80 -19.92 -3.54
C PHE A 488 15.19 -18.68 -4.32
N ALA A 489 15.47 -17.61 -3.59
CA ALA A 489 16.01 -16.37 -4.11
C ALA A 489 17.38 -16.08 -3.47
N VAL A 490 18.29 -15.49 -4.23
CA VAL A 490 19.56 -14.97 -3.73
C VAL A 490 19.64 -13.50 -4.12
N ILE A 491 19.78 -12.62 -3.14
CA ILE A 491 19.79 -11.18 -3.33
C ILE A 491 21.17 -10.66 -2.97
N ASN A 492 21.81 -9.96 -3.90
CA ASN A 492 23.13 -9.39 -3.75
C ASN A 492 23.05 -7.86 -3.83
N LYS A 493 23.14 -7.19 -2.68
CA LYS A 493 23.20 -5.71 -2.63
C LYS A 493 24.60 -5.15 -2.84
N GLY A 494 25.62 -6.01 -2.85
CA GLY A 494 27.02 -5.64 -2.92
C GLY A 494 27.47 -5.20 -4.31
N TRP A 495 28.69 -4.66 -4.35
CA TRP A 495 29.35 -4.17 -5.57
C TRP A 495 30.19 -5.24 -6.28
N SER A 496 30.23 -6.45 -5.73
CA SER A 496 30.89 -7.61 -6.34
C SER A 496 29.86 -8.70 -6.62
N SER A 497 30.02 -9.41 -7.73
CA SER A 497 29.22 -10.60 -8.02
C SER A 497 29.47 -11.68 -6.96
N TYR A 498 28.45 -12.50 -6.72
CA TYR A 498 28.53 -13.62 -5.79
C TYR A 498 28.26 -14.93 -6.52
N THR A 499 29.16 -15.89 -6.39
CA THR A 499 28.96 -17.24 -6.91
C THR A 499 28.46 -18.13 -5.78
N LEU A 500 27.23 -18.61 -5.92
CA LEU A 500 26.63 -19.55 -4.98
C LEU A 500 27.36 -20.89 -5.02
N SER A 501 27.80 -21.36 -3.85
CA SER A 501 28.43 -22.66 -3.67
C SER A 501 27.44 -23.70 -3.17
N GLN A 502 27.78 -24.98 -3.33
CA GLN A 502 27.00 -26.06 -2.74
C GLN A 502 26.92 -25.94 -1.20
N ASN A 503 28.00 -25.44 -0.58
CA ASN A 503 28.02 -25.20 0.86
C ASN A 503 27.00 -24.15 1.28
N ASP A 504 26.79 -23.08 0.50
CA ASP A 504 25.79 -22.06 0.87
C ASP A 504 24.38 -22.65 1.01
N LEU A 505 24.07 -23.64 0.17
CA LEU A 505 22.78 -24.34 0.10
C LEU A 505 22.66 -25.55 1.04
N ARG A 506 23.78 -26.06 1.57
CA ARG A 506 23.83 -27.35 2.30
C ARG A 506 24.46 -27.28 3.68
N SER A 507 25.37 -26.33 3.93
CA SER A 507 26.12 -26.24 5.18
C SER A 507 25.29 -25.52 6.25
N ASN A 508 24.46 -26.27 6.95
CA ASN A 508 24.28 -26.05 8.38
C ASN A 508 23.75 -27.28 9.10
N ALA A 509 24.57 -27.87 9.97
CA ALA A 509 24.15 -28.97 10.85
C ALA A 509 23.14 -28.52 11.93
N GLN A 510 22.85 -27.22 12.03
CA GLN A 510 22.05 -26.61 13.10
C GLN A 510 20.84 -25.80 12.62
N LEU A 511 20.55 -25.75 11.30
CA LEU A 511 19.34 -25.09 10.79
C LEU A 511 18.60 -25.99 9.79
N PRO A 512 17.27 -26.15 9.90
CA PRO A 512 16.47 -27.06 9.08
C PRO A 512 16.14 -26.48 7.69
N PHE A 513 17.07 -25.78 7.03
CA PHE A 513 16.81 -25.32 5.66
C PHE A 513 17.17 -26.45 4.67
N TYR A 514 16.19 -26.91 3.92
CA TYR A 514 16.38 -27.93 2.88
C TYR A 514 15.92 -27.36 1.54
N ILE A 515 16.86 -26.95 0.71
CA ILE A 515 16.62 -26.71 -0.72
C ILE A 515 16.71 -28.06 -1.41
N PRO A 516 15.61 -28.68 -1.88
CA PRO A 516 15.65 -30.05 -2.40
C PRO A 516 16.63 -30.22 -3.57
N ASP A 517 17.17 -31.42 -3.74
CA ASP A 517 17.81 -31.78 -5.01
C ASP A 517 16.76 -31.81 -6.12
N GLY A 518 17.16 -31.38 -7.31
CA GLY A 518 16.27 -31.29 -8.44
C GLY A 518 16.68 -30.27 -9.48
N THR A 519 15.79 -30.08 -10.44
CA THR A 519 15.98 -29.13 -11.53
C THR A 519 15.21 -27.86 -11.21
N TYR A 520 15.94 -26.75 -11.16
CA TYR A 520 15.40 -25.41 -10.95
C TYR A 520 15.41 -24.64 -12.26
N LYS A 521 14.44 -23.74 -12.43
CA LYS A 521 14.41 -22.78 -13.53
C LYS A 521 14.23 -21.36 -13.02
N ASP A 522 14.83 -20.40 -13.71
CA ASP A 522 14.45 -19.00 -13.60
C ASP A 522 13.27 -18.66 -14.53
N LYS A 523 12.81 -17.41 -14.47
CA LYS A 523 11.72 -16.90 -15.32
C LYS A 523 12.00 -17.08 -16.82
N TRP A 524 13.26 -17.02 -17.24
CA TRP A 524 13.65 -17.10 -18.65
C TRP A 524 13.89 -18.55 -19.12
N GLY A 525 13.66 -19.53 -18.24
CA GLY A 525 13.80 -20.95 -18.55
C GLY A 525 15.22 -21.49 -18.44
N ASN A 526 16.19 -20.69 -17.97
CA ASN A 526 17.53 -21.19 -17.70
C ASN A 526 17.45 -22.25 -16.62
N THR A 527 18.15 -23.36 -16.84
CA THR A 527 18.01 -24.56 -16.02
C THR A 527 19.23 -24.79 -15.14
N TYR A 528 19.01 -25.11 -13.87
CA TYR A 528 20.03 -25.34 -12.85
C TYR A 528 19.75 -26.67 -12.15
N THR A 529 20.68 -27.62 -12.22
CA THR A 529 20.53 -28.92 -11.55
C THR A 529 21.28 -28.91 -10.23
N MET A 530 20.55 -29.12 -9.14
CA MET A 530 21.08 -29.30 -7.79
C MET A 530 21.09 -30.79 -7.47
N ALA A 531 22.26 -31.36 -7.19
CA ALA A 531 22.39 -32.76 -6.78
C ALA A 531 23.49 -32.89 -5.73
N SER A 532 23.26 -33.72 -4.71
CA SER A 532 24.30 -34.10 -3.76
C SER A 532 25.49 -34.75 -4.47
N GLY A 533 26.72 -34.29 -4.16
CA GLY A 533 27.94 -34.90 -4.69
C GLY A 533 28.32 -34.52 -6.14
N ILE A 534 27.51 -33.72 -6.83
CA ILE A 534 27.87 -33.11 -8.12
C ILE A 534 28.33 -31.68 -7.87
N SER A 535 29.36 -31.22 -8.58
CA SER A 535 29.70 -29.80 -8.65
C SER A 535 28.50 -29.04 -9.21
N THR A 536 27.74 -28.38 -8.34
CA THR A 536 26.57 -27.60 -8.74
C THR A 536 26.96 -26.59 -9.82
N PRO A 537 26.12 -26.37 -10.84
CA PRO A 537 26.28 -25.25 -11.75
C PRO A 537 26.49 -23.98 -10.94
N LYS A 538 27.58 -23.24 -11.23
CA LYS A 538 27.90 -21.99 -10.54
C LYS A 538 26.77 -20.99 -10.81
N ILE A 539 25.94 -20.72 -9.81
CA ILE A 539 24.90 -19.70 -9.91
C ILE A 539 25.56 -18.37 -9.57
N ASN A 540 25.83 -17.59 -10.61
CA ASN A 540 26.42 -16.27 -10.46
C ASN A 540 25.31 -15.23 -10.31
N VAL A 541 25.25 -14.60 -9.13
CA VAL A 541 24.39 -13.45 -8.87
C VAL A 541 25.24 -12.20 -9.01
N PHE A 542 25.03 -11.47 -10.10
CA PHE A 542 25.78 -10.25 -10.37
C PHE A 542 25.62 -9.23 -9.23
N PHE A 543 26.57 -8.30 -9.13
CA PHE A 543 26.46 -7.18 -8.21
C PHE A 543 25.12 -6.47 -8.39
N ARG A 544 24.54 -5.99 -7.29
CA ARG A 544 23.30 -5.20 -7.31
C ARG A 544 22.15 -5.90 -8.04
N ASN A 545 22.01 -7.21 -7.83
CA ASN A 545 21.07 -8.06 -8.55
C ASN A 545 20.49 -9.15 -7.64
N ALA A 546 19.51 -9.88 -8.15
CA ALA A 546 18.94 -11.07 -7.53
C ALA A 546 18.78 -12.21 -8.53
N ALA A 547 18.81 -13.44 -8.04
CA ALA A 547 18.40 -14.64 -8.77
C ALA A 547 17.19 -15.26 -8.09
N PHE A 548 16.22 -15.72 -8.89
CA PHE A 548 15.01 -16.38 -8.42
C PHE A 548 14.86 -17.71 -9.15
N LEU A 549 14.77 -18.80 -8.39
CA LEU A 549 14.88 -20.15 -8.92
C LEU A 549 13.77 -21.04 -8.39
N ILE A 550 13.07 -21.72 -9.29
CA ILE A 550 11.83 -22.42 -9.00
C ILE A 550 12.00 -23.89 -9.36
N LEU A 551 11.72 -24.77 -8.39
CA LEU A 551 11.82 -26.21 -8.53
C LEU A 551 10.77 -26.71 -9.54
N GLN A 552 11.24 -27.35 -10.61
CA GLN A 552 10.40 -27.95 -11.66
C GLN A 552 10.05 -29.40 -11.33
N SER A 553 11.07 -30.20 -11.00
CA SER A 553 10.94 -31.62 -10.71
C SER A 553 11.86 -31.99 -9.54
N PRO A 554 11.33 -32.49 -8.41
CA PRO A 554 12.15 -33.05 -7.34
C PRO A 554 12.91 -34.27 -7.87
N ALA A 555 14.21 -34.36 -7.60
CA ALA A 555 14.97 -35.58 -7.92
C ALA A 555 14.50 -36.72 -7.01
N GLY A 556 13.81 -37.72 -7.56
CA GLY A 556 13.60 -39.02 -6.90
C GLY A 556 12.72 -39.05 -5.64
N GLN A 557 12.03 -37.96 -5.25
CA GLN A 557 11.13 -37.96 -4.10
C GLN A 557 9.66 -37.88 -4.51
N THR A 558 9.07 -39.03 -4.84
CA THR A 558 7.61 -39.18 -4.97
C THR A 558 6.87 -39.28 -3.63
N ARG A 559 7.53 -39.21 -2.46
CA ARG A 559 6.84 -39.53 -1.17
C ARG A 559 7.15 -38.72 0.10
N ALA A 560 8.19 -37.88 0.17
CA ALA A 560 8.60 -37.32 1.47
C ALA A 560 7.94 -35.97 1.84
N CYS A 561 7.62 -35.09 0.89
CA CYS A 561 7.02 -33.78 1.22
C CYS A 561 5.59 -33.84 1.78
N HIS A 562 4.87 -34.97 1.66
CA HIS A 562 3.53 -35.12 2.24
C HIS A 562 3.50 -35.54 3.71
N GLN A 563 4.62 -35.99 4.30
CA GLN A 563 4.61 -36.46 5.68
C GLN A 563 4.83 -35.37 6.73
N LEU A 564 5.24 -34.16 6.35
CA LEU A 564 5.38 -33.03 7.29
C LEU A 564 4.08 -32.25 7.55
N ASN A 565 2.98 -32.57 6.85
CA ASN A 565 1.68 -31.91 7.01
C ASN A 565 0.68 -32.68 7.89
N LYS A 566 1.15 -33.69 8.65
CA LYS A 566 0.29 -34.56 9.49
C LYS A 566 0.71 -34.65 10.97
N SER A 567 1.56 -33.76 11.46
CA SER A 567 1.93 -33.67 12.88
C SER A 567 1.53 -32.34 13.46
#